data_AF-A0A8T5L6L9-F1
#
_entry.id   AF-A0A8T5L6L9-F1
#
_cell.length_a   1.000
_cell.length_b   1.000
_cell.length_c   1.000
_cell.angle_alpha   90.00
_cell.angle_beta   90.00
_cell.angle_gamma   90.00
#
_symmetry.space_group_name_H-M   'P 1'
#
loop_
_entity.id
_entity.type
_entity.pdbx_description
1 polymer ?
#
loop_
_entity_poly.entity_id
_entity_poly.type
_entity_poly.pdbx_seq_one_letter_code
_entity_poly.pdbx_strand_id
1 'polypeptide(L)'
;MKRGYKHKTGVFGADSEAYASRLFWMLRNPQGSNRPDLLSVDGRFDPKKLSIELKSGRNKKGVLVDYQLHYAVTTADDYVELFGEDPKVLGGMLPGMSNGDKHLLSSKVAYYYNVINRADELKAGDVNKPFSSVQIVWGDQFMVPHQFAFYNFAVNVARRTGNEIGGVVHDLWDMIREDVEHHRNGSFLNYSDRKGSKQSWQDIHGRDIEAIFKQDMGIATKFGVERMEIMREIWPAMDDLVRVEIPAPNGTTIYVLANCDDVDLFEGPFRGVVEERNPVIEKIHRQRRRAVSLLDKITFESHPSFFDMNDTRLVNSLSVEEIRKLSRLVNWMDEGEEDITVGDYVPF
;
A
#
# COMPACT_ATOMS: atom_id res chain seq x y z
N MET A 1 -11.42 30.54 8.62
CA MET A 1 -10.40 29.48 8.72
C MET A 1 -10.68 28.48 7.59
N LYS A 2 -9.87 28.46 6.52
CA LYS A 2 -10.04 27.45 5.45
C LYS A 2 -9.88 26.08 6.11
N ARG A 3 -10.96 25.30 6.22
CA ARG A 3 -10.86 23.84 6.39
C ARG A 3 -10.29 23.30 5.08
N GLY A 4 -9.00 23.54 4.87
CA GLY A 4 -8.29 22.99 3.74
C GLY A 4 -8.33 21.48 3.91
N TYR A 5 -8.88 20.78 2.91
CA TYR A 5 -8.63 19.37 2.64
C TYR A 5 -7.11 19.12 2.82
N LYS A 6 -6.70 18.69 4.02
CA LYS A 6 -5.31 18.37 4.29
C LYS A 6 -5.07 17.00 3.68
N HIS A 7 -4.20 17.01 2.67
CA HIS A 7 -3.74 15.92 1.81
C HIS A 7 -4.64 15.59 0.60
N LYS A 8 -4.56 16.44 -0.44
CA LYS A 8 -5.08 16.16 -1.79
C LYS A 8 -4.58 14.83 -2.41
N THR A 9 -3.54 14.21 -1.83
CA THR A 9 -3.00 12.91 -2.26
C THR A 9 -3.52 11.73 -1.42
N GLY A 10 -4.09 11.97 -0.24
CA GLY A 10 -4.55 10.91 0.67
C GLY A 10 -5.72 10.10 0.10
N VAL A 11 -6.54 10.72 -0.76
CA VAL A 11 -7.67 10.05 -1.43
C VAL A 11 -7.22 8.89 -2.31
N PHE A 12 -6.09 9.03 -3.02
CA PHE A 12 -5.57 7.94 -3.86
C PHE A 12 -5.09 6.76 -3.02
N GLY A 13 -4.38 7.03 -1.92
CA GLY A 13 -3.94 5.99 -0.97
C GLY A 13 -5.11 5.26 -0.35
N ALA A 14 -6.06 6.00 0.22
CA ALA A 14 -7.24 5.44 0.86
C ALA A 14 -8.13 4.62 -0.10
N ASP A 15 -8.35 5.08 -1.34
CA ASP A 15 -9.11 4.30 -2.33
C ASP A 15 -8.33 3.06 -2.79
N SER A 16 -7.00 3.11 -2.90
CA SER A 16 -6.19 1.91 -3.21
C SER A 16 -6.23 0.87 -2.10
N GLU A 17 -6.20 1.30 -0.83
CA GLU A 17 -6.36 0.40 0.31
C GLU A 17 -7.76 -0.22 0.34
N ALA A 18 -8.82 0.57 0.10
CA ALA A 18 -10.18 0.06 0.01
C ALA A 18 -10.33 -0.94 -1.16
N TYR A 19 -9.75 -0.64 -2.32
CA TYR A 19 -9.75 -1.53 -3.47
C TYR A 19 -9.05 -2.86 -3.17
N ALA A 20 -7.79 -2.79 -2.72
CA ALA A 20 -6.96 -3.96 -2.50
C ALA A 20 -7.47 -4.83 -1.34
N SER A 21 -7.93 -4.22 -0.24
CA SER A 21 -8.54 -4.97 0.88
C SER A 21 -9.75 -5.78 0.44
N ARG A 22 -10.59 -5.24 -0.45
CA ARG A 22 -11.79 -5.93 -0.96
C ARG A 22 -11.46 -6.97 -2.03
N LEU A 23 -10.42 -6.74 -2.83
CA LEU A 23 -9.93 -7.70 -3.83
C LEU A 23 -9.22 -8.89 -3.18
N PHE A 24 -8.35 -8.63 -2.19
CA PHE A 24 -7.57 -9.66 -1.50
C PHE A 24 -8.26 -10.22 -0.27
N TRP A 25 -9.43 -9.70 0.09
CA TRP A 25 -10.16 -10.04 1.30
C TRP A 25 -9.28 -9.96 2.57
N MET A 26 -8.59 -8.83 2.71
CA MET A 26 -7.68 -8.56 3.82
C MET A 26 -8.21 -7.42 4.69
N LEU A 27 -7.81 -7.39 5.96
CA LEU A 27 -8.15 -6.32 6.87
C LEU A 27 -7.27 -5.11 6.59
N ARG A 28 -7.89 -3.93 6.50
CA ARG A 28 -7.17 -2.67 6.53
C ARG A 28 -6.73 -2.38 7.94
N ASN A 29 -5.47 -2.01 8.09
CA ASN A 29 -4.90 -1.71 9.38
C ASN A 29 -5.30 -0.31 9.84
N PRO A 30 -5.98 -0.15 11.00
CA PRO A 30 -6.33 1.17 11.52
C PRO A 30 -5.10 1.97 11.99
N GLN A 31 -3.94 1.33 12.17
CA GLN A 31 -2.69 1.95 12.64
C GLN A 31 -1.65 2.11 11.52
N GLY A 32 -2.03 2.77 10.42
CA GLY A 32 -1.22 2.89 9.19
C GLY A 32 0.11 3.66 9.26
N SER A 33 0.61 4.01 10.45
CA SER A 33 1.97 4.55 10.61
C SER A 33 2.98 3.55 11.16
N ASN A 34 2.51 2.46 11.77
CA ASN A 34 3.37 1.56 12.54
C ASN A 34 3.37 0.13 11.99
N ARG A 35 2.63 -0.12 10.90
CA ARG A 35 2.41 -1.44 10.35
C ARG A 35 1.99 -1.39 8.88
N PRO A 36 2.08 -2.55 8.19
CA PRO A 36 1.54 -2.73 6.85
C PRO A 36 0.08 -2.30 6.74
N ASP A 37 -0.28 -1.75 5.58
CA ASP A 37 -1.65 -1.33 5.27
C ASP A 37 -2.68 -2.48 5.34
N LEU A 38 -2.32 -3.67 4.86
CA LEU A 38 -3.20 -4.84 4.83
C LEU A 38 -2.65 -6.03 5.62
N LEU A 39 -3.53 -6.69 6.37
CA LEU A 39 -3.22 -7.89 7.16
C LEU A 39 -4.18 -9.03 6.78
N SER A 40 -3.66 -10.25 6.66
CA SER A 40 -4.47 -11.45 6.44
C SER A 40 -5.46 -11.66 7.58
N VAL A 41 -6.68 -12.08 7.24
CA VAL A 41 -7.64 -12.60 8.22
C VAL A 41 -7.26 -14.04 8.59
N ASP A 42 -7.45 -14.42 9.86
CA ASP A 42 -7.16 -15.77 10.35
C ASP A 42 -7.76 -16.87 9.47
N GLY A 43 -6.97 -17.92 9.20
CA GLY A 43 -7.40 -19.11 8.48
C GLY A 43 -7.41 -19.01 6.96
N ARG A 44 -7.31 -17.79 6.39
CA ARG A 44 -7.51 -17.60 4.94
C ARG A 44 -6.24 -17.75 4.10
N PHE A 45 -5.11 -17.46 4.71
CA PHE A 45 -3.78 -17.59 4.10
C PHE A 45 -2.94 -18.55 4.93
N ASP A 46 -3.49 -19.72 5.27
CA ASP A 46 -2.76 -20.72 6.04
C ASP A 46 -1.89 -21.61 5.13
N PRO A 47 -0.72 -22.08 5.61
CA PRO A 47 -0.18 -21.90 6.96
C PRO A 47 0.60 -20.59 7.16
N LYS A 48 0.88 -19.83 6.10
CA LYS A 48 1.72 -18.63 6.13
C LYS A 48 0.91 -17.36 5.89
N LYS A 49 0.73 -16.58 6.95
CA LYS A 49 -0.01 -15.31 6.91
C LYS A 49 0.60 -14.33 5.92
N LEU A 50 -0.21 -13.43 5.38
CA LEU A 50 0.20 -12.44 4.40
C LEU A 50 -0.02 -11.03 4.96
N SER A 51 1.00 -10.19 4.88
CA SER A 51 0.90 -8.75 5.14
C SER A 51 1.37 -7.97 3.92
N ILE A 52 0.63 -6.93 3.55
CA ILE A 52 0.92 -6.14 2.35
C ILE A 52 0.98 -4.67 2.71
N GLU A 53 2.08 -4.02 2.37
CA GLU A 53 2.17 -2.56 2.30
C GLU A 53 1.79 -2.10 0.89
N LEU A 54 0.81 -1.20 0.79
CA LEU A 54 0.29 -0.74 -0.48
C LEU A 54 0.96 0.55 -0.90
N LYS A 55 1.24 0.63 -2.20
CA LYS A 55 1.71 1.84 -2.85
C LYS A 55 0.85 2.06 -4.07
N SER A 56 0.47 3.30 -4.33
CA SER A 56 -0.33 3.62 -5.51
C SER A 56 0.15 4.87 -6.20
N GLY A 57 0.11 4.84 -7.54
CA GLY A 57 0.56 5.97 -8.34
C GLY A 57 0.49 5.74 -9.84
N ARG A 58 0.63 6.84 -10.59
CA ARG A 58 0.69 6.79 -12.06
C ARG A 58 2.07 6.30 -12.51
N ASN A 59 2.15 5.82 -13.75
CA ASN A 59 3.38 5.30 -14.35
C ASN A 59 4.00 4.14 -13.56
N LYS A 60 3.16 3.30 -12.93
CA LYS A 60 3.59 2.14 -12.15
C LYS A 60 4.60 2.53 -11.06
N LYS A 61 4.39 3.64 -10.34
CA LYS A 61 5.31 4.16 -9.33
C LYS A 61 4.64 4.26 -7.96
N GLY A 62 5.29 3.69 -6.95
CA GLY A 62 4.95 3.82 -5.54
C GLY A 62 5.98 4.66 -4.78
N VAL A 63 5.58 5.34 -3.70
CA VAL A 63 6.50 6.09 -2.83
C VAL A 63 6.61 5.37 -1.48
N LEU A 64 7.82 4.89 -1.18
CA LEU A 64 8.18 4.25 0.07
C LEU A 64 8.90 5.25 0.96
N VAL A 65 8.53 5.29 2.24
CA VAL A 65 9.26 6.04 3.27
C VAL A 65 10.12 5.06 4.08
N ASP A 66 11.33 5.44 4.42
CA ASP A 66 12.32 4.63 5.15
C ASP A 66 11.77 3.91 6.39
N TYR A 67 10.90 4.53 7.19
CA TYR A 67 10.33 3.89 8.38
C TYR A 67 9.46 2.69 8.02
N GLN A 68 8.96 2.58 6.79
CA GLN A 68 8.13 1.46 6.38
C GLN A 68 8.95 0.20 6.07
N LEU A 69 10.28 0.28 6.15
CA LEU A 69 11.16 -0.88 6.02
C LEU A 69 11.12 -1.78 7.26
N HIS A 70 10.86 -1.23 8.47
CA HIS A 70 10.82 -2.07 9.67
C HIS A 70 9.57 -2.96 9.77
N TYR A 71 8.54 -2.71 8.94
CA TYR A 71 7.28 -3.44 8.97
C TYR A 71 7.41 -4.95 8.71
N ALA A 72 8.51 -5.37 8.10
CA ALA A 72 8.81 -6.79 7.87
C ALA A 72 9.19 -7.54 9.14
N VAL A 73 9.66 -6.84 10.17
CA VAL A 73 10.11 -7.44 11.43
C VAL A 73 8.89 -7.58 12.34
N THR A 74 8.23 -8.73 12.26
CA THR A 74 6.98 -8.96 12.99
C THR A 74 7.13 -9.89 14.18
N THR A 75 8.08 -10.81 14.13
CA THR A 75 8.32 -11.79 15.19
C THR A 75 9.74 -11.71 15.70
N ALA A 76 10.00 -12.38 16.82
CA ALA A 76 11.36 -12.57 17.31
C ALA A 76 12.21 -13.36 16.30
N ASP A 77 11.60 -14.34 15.63
CA ASP A 77 12.26 -15.14 14.61
C ASP A 77 12.68 -14.26 13.42
N ASP A 78 11.81 -13.35 12.96
CA ASP A 78 12.16 -12.38 11.91
C ASP A 78 13.36 -11.52 12.35
N TYR A 79 13.37 -11.04 13.61
CA TYR A 79 14.48 -10.24 14.11
C TYR A 79 15.79 -11.02 14.17
N VAL A 80 15.76 -12.27 14.66
CA VAL A 80 16.95 -13.14 14.71
C VAL A 80 17.44 -13.46 13.30
N GLU A 81 16.53 -13.72 12.36
CA GLU A 81 16.86 -13.96 10.95
C GLU A 81 17.56 -12.74 10.33
N LEU A 82 17.06 -11.53 10.61
CA LEU A 82 17.60 -10.29 10.05
C LEU A 82 18.91 -9.82 10.72
N PHE A 83 19.02 -9.93 12.05
CA PHE A 83 20.11 -9.31 12.81
C PHE A 83 21.10 -10.31 13.42
N GLY A 84 20.79 -11.60 13.40
CA GLY A 84 21.66 -12.66 13.94
C GLY A 84 21.81 -12.63 15.47
N GLU A 85 20.96 -11.90 16.17
CA GLU A 85 21.00 -11.75 17.63
C GLU A 85 19.58 -11.87 18.21
N ASP A 86 19.48 -12.37 19.45
CA ASP A 86 18.20 -12.43 20.14
C ASP A 86 17.68 -11.02 20.46
N PRO A 87 16.40 -10.73 20.21
CA PRO A 87 15.83 -9.47 20.63
C PRO A 87 15.88 -9.38 22.16
N LYS A 88 16.45 -8.30 22.69
CA LYS A 88 16.65 -8.12 24.14
C LYS A 88 15.36 -8.18 24.97
N VAL A 89 14.17 -8.02 24.35
CA VAL A 89 12.85 -8.19 24.98
C VAL A 89 11.84 -8.76 23.97
N LEU A 90 11.36 -9.98 24.18
CA LEU A 90 10.41 -10.70 23.30
C LEU A 90 8.97 -10.14 23.30
N GLY A 91 8.59 -9.37 24.32
CA GLY A 91 7.17 -9.08 24.63
C GLY A 91 6.51 -7.92 23.88
N GLY A 92 7.22 -7.21 22.98
CA GLY A 92 6.75 -5.91 22.45
C GLY A 92 7.11 -5.59 21.00
N MET A 93 7.56 -6.58 20.22
CA MET A 93 8.10 -6.33 18.87
C MET A 93 7.08 -5.85 17.83
N LEU A 94 5.79 -5.86 18.17
CA LEU A 94 4.73 -5.37 17.29
C LEU A 94 4.01 -4.18 17.92
N PRO A 95 4.44 -2.94 17.60
CA PRO A 95 3.73 -1.73 17.99
C PRO A 95 2.25 -1.87 17.63
N GLY A 96 1.37 -1.62 18.60
CA GLY A 96 -0.07 -1.63 18.36
C GLY A 96 -0.82 -2.95 18.54
N MET A 97 -0.17 -4.03 19.00
CA MET A 97 -0.89 -5.29 19.24
C MET A 97 -1.73 -5.18 20.50
N SER A 98 -3.02 -5.34 20.34
CA SER A 98 -3.92 -5.69 21.44
C SER A 98 -3.69 -7.15 21.84
N ASN A 99 -4.18 -7.55 23.02
CA ASN A 99 -4.18 -8.95 23.44
C ASN A 99 -4.91 -9.89 22.46
N GLY A 100 -5.74 -9.37 21.55
CA GLY A 100 -6.43 -10.13 20.49
C GLY A 100 -5.54 -10.48 19.29
N ASP A 101 -4.40 -9.79 19.12
CA ASP A 101 -3.51 -9.95 17.96
C ASP A 101 -2.47 -11.05 18.15
N LYS A 102 -2.55 -11.81 19.26
CA LYS A 102 -1.62 -12.90 19.60
C LYS A 102 -1.50 -13.98 18.51
N HIS A 103 -2.54 -14.13 17.68
CA HIS A 103 -2.55 -15.06 16.55
C HIS A 103 -1.47 -14.73 15.50
N LEU A 104 -1.08 -13.47 15.36
CA LEU A 104 -0.03 -13.03 14.42
C LEU A 104 1.39 -13.31 14.95
N LEU A 105 1.56 -13.46 16.27
CA LEU A 105 2.85 -13.77 16.91
C LEU A 105 3.24 -15.25 16.80
N SER A 106 2.31 -16.13 16.41
CA SER A 106 2.51 -17.58 16.42
C SER A 106 2.73 -18.19 15.02
N SER A 107 2.72 -17.40 13.95
CA SER A 107 2.76 -17.87 12.57
C SER A 107 3.73 -17.05 11.74
N LYS A 108 4.50 -17.69 10.85
CA LYS A 108 5.34 -16.99 9.86
C LYS A 108 4.49 -16.07 9.01
N VAL A 109 4.93 -14.82 8.84
CA VAL A 109 4.27 -13.80 8.03
C VAL A 109 5.09 -13.57 6.76
N ALA A 110 4.47 -13.72 5.60
CA ALA A 110 4.98 -13.26 4.33
C ALA A 110 4.69 -11.75 4.21
N TYR A 111 5.73 -10.91 4.15
CA TYR A 111 5.57 -9.46 3.99
C TYR A 111 5.99 -8.99 2.60
N TYR A 112 5.04 -8.34 1.92
CA TYR A 112 5.18 -7.90 0.54
C TYR A 112 4.82 -6.42 0.38
N TYR A 113 5.43 -5.77 -0.60
CA TYR A 113 4.98 -4.46 -1.09
C TYR A 113 4.21 -4.66 -2.38
N ASN A 114 3.07 -3.97 -2.52
CA ASN A 114 2.28 -3.98 -3.75
C ASN A 114 2.18 -2.58 -4.34
N VAL A 115 2.72 -2.39 -5.54
CA VAL A 115 2.57 -1.15 -6.32
C VAL A 115 1.39 -1.28 -7.27
N ILE A 116 0.31 -0.55 -7.00
CA ILE A 116 -0.91 -0.51 -7.82
C ILE A 116 -0.81 0.66 -8.80
N ASN A 117 -0.82 0.35 -10.10
CA ASN A 117 -0.82 1.37 -11.13
C ASN A 117 -2.16 2.08 -11.20
N ARG A 118 -2.13 3.40 -11.32
CA ARG A 118 -3.29 4.19 -11.72
C ARG A 118 -3.39 4.22 -13.24
N ALA A 119 -4.45 3.64 -13.76
CA ALA A 119 -4.74 3.62 -15.20
C ALA A 119 -5.48 4.89 -15.67
N ASP A 120 -6.01 5.69 -14.74
CA ASP A 120 -6.61 7.00 -15.03
C ASP A 120 -5.56 8.13 -15.09
N GLU A 121 -5.97 9.26 -15.67
CA GLU A 121 -5.16 10.48 -15.75
C GLU A 121 -5.47 11.51 -14.65
N LEU A 122 -6.32 11.17 -13.67
CA LEU A 122 -6.83 12.10 -12.68
C LEU A 122 -5.69 12.75 -11.89
N LYS A 123 -5.86 14.01 -11.55
CA LYS A 123 -4.98 14.79 -10.68
C LYS A 123 -5.67 15.03 -9.35
N ALA A 124 -4.92 15.50 -8.37
CA ALA A 124 -5.43 15.87 -7.06
C ALA A 124 -6.60 16.89 -7.12
N GLY A 125 -6.67 17.69 -8.19
CA GLY A 125 -7.78 18.63 -8.42
C GLY A 125 -9.08 17.96 -8.88
N ASP A 126 -9.01 16.78 -9.50
CA ASP A 126 -10.17 16.06 -10.02
C ASP A 126 -10.86 15.20 -8.96
N VAL A 127 -10.17 14.97 -7.84
CA VAL A 127 -10.65 14.21 -6.66
C VAL A 127 -10.87 15.10 -5.43
N ASN A 128 -11.37 16.32 -5.67
CA ASN A 128 -11.56 17.34 -4.63
C ASN A 128 -13.02 17.46 -4.13
N LYS A 129 -13.93 16.61 -4.63
CA LYS A 129 -15.34 16.56 -4.22
C LYS A 129 -15.61 15.32 -3.35
N PRO A 130 -16.62 15.37 -2.47
CA PRO A 130 -17.13 14.15 -1.84
C PRO A 130 -17.42 13.07 -2.88
N PHE A 131 -17.08 11.83 -2.53
CA PHE A 131 -17.23 10.65 -3.39
C PHE A 131 -16.45 10.64 -4.71
N SER A 132 -15.65 11.66 -5.00
CA SER A 132 -14.93 11.76 -6.28
C SER A 132 -13.93 10.62 -6.53
N SER A 133 -13.55 9.86 -5.50
CA SER A 133 -12.72 8.67 -5.65
C SER A 133 -13.39 7.62 -6.54
N VAL A 134 -14.73 7.59 -6.70
CA VAL A 134 -15.41 6.66 -7.64
C VAL A 134 -14.92 6.75 -9.08
N GLN A 135 -14.27 7.85 -9.46
CA GLN A 135 -13.67 8.06 -10.78
C GLN A 135 -12.34 7.32 -10.97
N ILE A 136 -11.65 6.94 -9.89
CA ILE A 136 -10.32 6.32 -9.94
C ILE A 136 -10.42 4.94 -10.60
N VAL A 137 -9.46 4.68 -11.49
CA VAL A 137 -9.33 3.41 -12.23
C VAL A 137 -7.97 2.79 -11.91
N TRP A 138 -8.01 1.65 -11.24
CA TRP A 138 -6.83 0.85 -10.93
C TRP A 138 -6.47 -0.06 -12.11
N GLY A 139 -5.18 -0.13 -12.40
CA GLY A 139 -4.58 -0.96 -13.43
C GLY A 139 -3.79 -2.13 -12.82
N ASP A 140 -2.77 -2.58 -13.57
CA ASP A 140 -1.86 -3.64 -13.14
C ASP A 140 -1.22 -3.38 -11.76
N GLN A 141 -0.92 -4.48 -11.08
CA GLN A 141 -0.34 -4.51 -9.73
C GLN A 141 1.01 -5.23 -9.77
N PHE A 142 1.97 -4.76 -8.97
CA PHE A 142 3.33 -5.28 -8.94
C PHE A 142 3.72 -5.59 -7.50
N MET A 143 3.77 -6.87 -7.16
CA MET A 143 4.05 -7.36 -5.81
C MET A 143 5.46 -7.92 -5.72
N VAL A 144 6.18 -7.52 -4.67
CA VAL A 144 7.57 -7.92 -4.41
C VAL A 144 7.80 -8.14 -2.91
N PRO A 145 8.73 -9.03 -2.52
CA PRO A 145 9.02 -9.26 -1.12
C PRO A 145 9.73 -8.06 -0.51
N HIS A 146 9.80 -8.06 0.82
CA HIS A 146 10.48 -7.01 1.58
C HIS A 146 11.89 -6.67 1.08
N GLN A 147 12.69 -7.71 0.86
CA GLN A 147 14.10 -7.60 0.48
C GLN A 147 14.26 -6.79 -0.81
N PHE A 148 13.38 -7.01 -1.80
CA PHE A 148 13.38 -6.23 -3.03
C PHE A 148 13.22 -4.73 -2.75
N ALA A 149 12.23 -4.36 -1.94
CA ALA A 149 11.97 -2.97 -1.61
C ALA A 149 13.13 -2.37 -0.79
N PHE A 150 13.71 -3.13 0.14
CA PHE A 150 14.87 -2.72 0.93
C PHE A 150 16.08 -2.40 0.04
N TYR A 151 16.50 -3.33 -0.83
CA TYR A 151 17.66 -3.11 -1.70
C TYR A 151 17.40 -2.04 -2.76
N ASN A 152 16.17 -1.97 -3.30
CA ASN A 152 15.77 -0.85 -4.16
C ASN A 152 15.89 0.50 -3.42
N PHE A 153 15.47 0.55 -2.15
CA PHE A 153 15.60 1.74 -1.32
C PHE A 153 17.07 2.12 -1.12
N ALA A 154 17.91 1.16 -0.74
CA ALA A 154 19.34 1.34 -0.52
C ALA A 154 20.06 1.87 -1.77
N VAL A 155 19.82 1.27 -2.95
CA VAL A 155 20.42 1.72 -4.21
C VAL A 155 20.01 3.15 -4.54
N ASN A 156 18.73 3.51 -4.38
CA ASN A 156 18.29 4.87 -4.66
C ASN A 156 18.86 5.89 -3.64
N VAL A 157 19.01 5.52 -2.36
CA VAL A 157 19.69 6.36 -1.36
C VAL A 157 21.15 6.56 -1.75
N ALA A 158 21.91 5.48 -1.98
CA ALA A 158 23.34 5.52 -2.33
C ALA A 158 23.59 6.39 -3.57
N ARG A 159 22.80 6.22 -4.62
CA ARG A 159 22.90 7.03 -5.85
C ARG A 159 22.64 8.51 -5.61
N ARG A 160 21.69 8.84 -4.72
CA ARG A 160 21.32 10.22 -4.44
C ARG A 160 22.34 10.93 -3.54
N THR A 161 22.90 10.22 -2.55
CA THR A 161 23.85 10.80 -1.60
C THR A 161 25.30 10.70 -2.06
N GLY A 162 25.60 9.79 -2.99
CA GLY A 162 26.98 9.46 -3.39
C GLY A 162 27.71 8.56 -2.39
N ASN A 163 27.00 8.04 -1.38
CA ASN A 163 27.58 7.12 -0.40
C ASN A 163 27.76 5.73 -1.00
N GLU A 164 28.70 4.97 -0.45
CA GLU A 164 28.90 3.57 -0.79
C GLU A 164 27.66 2.74 -0.41
N ILE A 165 27.24 1.84 -1.30
CA ILE A 165 26.03 1.03 -1.12
C ILE A 165 26.10 0.15 0.14
N GLY A 166 27.28 -0.40 0.47
CA GLY A 166 27.48 -1.20 1.67
C GLY A 166 27.23 -0.40 2.96
N GLY A 167 27.73 0.85 3.01
CA GLY A 167 27.48 1.75 4.13
C GLY A 167 26.01 2.13 4.26
N VAL A 168 25.34 2.42 3.14
CA VAL A 168 23.90 2.72 3.14
C VAL A 168 23.07 1.53 3.61
N VAL A 169 23.39 0.31 3.19
CA VAL A 169 22.72 -0.91 3.65
C VAL A 169 22.89 -1.07 5.16
N HIS A 170 24.11 -0.87 5.68
CA HIS A 170 24.38 -0.92 7.12
C HIS A 170 23.55 0.13 7.89
N ASP A 171 23.56 1.38 7.45
CA ASP A 171 22.81 2.48 8.09
C ASP A 171 21.29 2.21 8.10
N LEU A 172 20.75 1.63 7.03
CA LEU A 172 19.34 1.26 6.96
C LEU A 172 19.00 0.11 7.92
N TRP A 173 19.88 -0.87 8.07
CA TRP A 173 19.67 -1.95 9.05
C TRP A 173 19.72 -1.43 10.49
N ASP A 174 20.68 -0.57 10.82
CA ASP A 174 20.75 0.07 12.13
C ASP A 174 19.50 0.89 12.43
N MET A 175 19.02 1.65 11.45
CA MET A 175 17.77 2.40 11.56
C MET A 175 16.55 1.50 11.79
N ILE A 176 16.44 0.37 11.08
CA ILE A 176 15.35 -0.60 11.29
C ILE A 176 15.45 -1.19 12.70
N ARG A 177 16.66 -1.54 13.15
CA ARG A 177 16.91 -2.05 14.50
C ARG A 177 16.45 -1.03 15.54
N GLU A 178 16.86 0.23 15.38
CA GLU A 178 16.47 1.33 16.28
C GLU A 178 14.97 1.58 16.28
N ASP A 179 14.31 1.55 15.11
CA ASP A 179 12.85 1.68 15.01
C ASP A 179 12.15 0.58 15.79
N VAL A 180 12.56 -0.68 15.62
CA VAL A 180 11.99 -1.83 16.34
C VAL A 180 12.27 -1.72 17.84
N GLU A 181 13.47 -1.29 18.24
CA GLU A 181 13.86 -1.15 19.65
C GLU A 181 13.29 0.09 20.36
N HIS A 182 13.06 1.23 19.70
CA HIS A 182 12.59 2.48 20.34
C HIS A 182 11.10 2.47 20.66
N HIS A 183 10.29 1.76 19.87
CA HIS A 183 8.88 1.51 20.18
C HIS A 183 8.68 0.79 21.53
N ARG A 184 9.74 0.19 22.09
CA ARG A 184 9.80 -0.48 23.39
C ARG A 184 9.54 0.42 24.59
N ASN A 185 9.91 1.70 24.53
CA ASN A 185 9.93 2.56 25.72
C ASN A 185 8.59 3.28 25.99
N GLY A 186 7.50 2.89 25.30
CA GLY A 186 6.20 3.56 25.40
C GLY A 186 6.16 4.95 24.75
N SER A 187 7.25 5.39 24.12
CA SER A 187 7.22 6.56 23.24
C SER A 187 6.65 6.15 21.90
N PHE A 188 5.52 6.71 21.51
CA PHE A 188 5.09 6.69 20.11
C PHE A 188 6.18 7.36 19.28
N LEU A 189 6.84 6.61 18.39
CA LEU A 189 7.77 7.20 17.45
C LEU A 189 6.97 8.09 16.51
N ASN A 190 7.12 9.40 16.69
CA ASN A 190 6.54 10.36 15.79
C ASN A 190 7.39 10.41 14.51
N TYR A 191 6.94 9.72 13.47
CA TYR A 191 7.59 9.72 12.15
C TYR A 191 7.36 11.00 11.34
N SER A 192 6.81 12.07 11.94
CA SER A 192 6.59 13.35 11.25
C SER A 192 7.85 13.89 10.58
N ASP A 193 8.99 13.74 11.24
CA ASP A 193 10.24 14.34 10.79
C ASP A 193 10.78 13.61 9.56
N ARG A 194 10.62 12.28 9.52
CA ARG A 194 10.95 11.43 8.36
C ARG A 194 9.99 11.67 7.21
N LYS A 195 8.69 11.87 7.49
CA LYS A 195 7.72 12.31 6.47
C LYS A 195 8.05 13.70 5.91
N GLY A 196 8.69 14.58 6.68
CA GLY A 196 9.16 15.89 6.22
C GLY A 196 10.50 15.86 5.47
N SER A 197 11.30 14.82 5.66
CA SER A 197 12.62 14.67 5.07
C SER A 197 12.54 14.11 3.65
N LYS A 198 12.98 14.90 2.67
CA LYS A 198 13.12 14.43 1.27
C LYS A 198 14.09 13.24 1.15
N GLN A 199 14.98 13.05 2.12
CA GLN A 199 15.95 11.95 2.12
C GLN A 199 15.30 10.62 2.52
N SER A 200 14.19 10.67 3.26
CA SER A 200 13.50 9.47 3.72
C SER A 200 12.60 8.83 2.67
N TRP A 201 12.46 9.45 1.49
CA TRP A 201 11.52 8.99 0.46
C TRP A 201 12.28 8.37 -0.70
N GLN A 202 11.86 7.18 -1.13
CA GLN A 202 12.32 6.52 -2.34
C GLN A 202 11.16 5.94 -3.13
N ASP A 203 11.37 5.78 -4.43
CA ASP A 203 10.38 5.21 -5.31
C ASP A 203 10.56 3.70 -5.42
N ILE A 204 9.45 2.97 -5.47
CA ILE A 204 9.40 1.59 -5.98
C ILE A 204 8.75 1.63 -7.35
N HIS A 205 9.43 1.09 -8.35
CA HIS A 205 9.01 1.17 -9.74
C HIS A 205 8.47 -0.17 -10.25
N GLY A 206 7.16 -0.26 -10.45
CA GLY A 206 6.49 -1.39 -11.10
C GLY A 206 6.99 -1.68 -12.51
N ARG A 207 7.58 -0.71 -13.23
CA ARG A 207 8.26 -0.98 -14.52
C ARG A 207 9.50 -1.84 -14.37
N ASP A 208 10.25 -1.67 -13.28
CA ASP A 208 11.42 -2.51 -13.01
C ASP A 208 10.96 -3.93 -12.65
N ILE A 209 9.94 -4.03 -11.79
CA ILE A 209 9.32 -5.30 -11.40
C ILE A 209 8.79 -6.04 -12.63
N GLU A 210 8.09 -5.34 -13.52
CA GLU A 210 7.57 -5.89 -14.77
C GLU A 210 8.69 -6.32 -15.72
N ALA A 211 9.78 -5.55 -15.82
CA ALA A 211 10.94 -5.90 -16.64
C ALA A 211 11.60 -7.21 -16.16
N ILE A 212 11.76 -7.39 -14.85
CA ILE A 212 12.25 -8.64 -14.25
C ILE A 212 11.28 -9.77 -14.53
N PHE A 213 9.99 -9.56 -14.27
CA PHE A 213 8.94 -10.54 -14.46
C PHE A 213 8.89 -11.05 -15.91
N LYS A 214 8.84 -10.14 -16.87
CA LYS A 214 8.75 -10.46 -18.31
C LYS A 214 10.09 -10.84 -18.93
N GLN A 215 11.19 -10.70 -18.17
CA GLN A 215 12.55 -10.85 -18.68
C GLN A 215 12.83 -9.94 -19.89
N ASP A 216 12.28 -8.72 -19.85
CA ASP A 216 12.41 -7.72 -20.90
C ASP A 216 12.85 -6.38 -20.30
N MET A 217 14.17 -6.13 -20.36
CA MET A 217 14.77 -4.88 -19.87
C MET A 217 14.37 -3.65 -20.69
N GLY A 218 13.77 -3.81 -21.87
CA GLY A 218 13.22 -2.72 -22.68
C GLY A 218 12.02 -2.02 -22.03
N ILE A 219 11.38 -2.67 -21.06
CA ILE A 219 10.28 -2.09 -20.26
C ILE A 219 10.82 -1.06 -19.25
N ALA A 220 12.00 -1.33 -18.69
CA ALA A 220 12.64 -0.46 -17.73
C ALA A 220 13.26 0.78 -18.38
N THR A 221 13.43 1.82 -17.59
CA THR A 221 14.23 2.99 -18.02
C THR A 221 15.72 2.66 -17.91
N LYS A 222 16.59 3.43 -18.58
CA LYS A 222 18.06 3.29 -18.41
C LYS A 222 18.48 3.29 -16.93
N PHE A 223 17.91 4.18 -16.13
CA PHE A 223 18.18 4.23 -14.69
C PHE A 223 17.63 3.02 -13.93
N GLY A 224 16.52 2.45 -14.39
CA GLY A 224 15.94 1.22 -13.85
C GLY A 224 16.81 0.00 -14.15
N VAL A 225 17.35 -0.12 -15.37
CA VAL A 225 18.32 -1.16 -15.75
C VAL A 225 19.52 -1.15 -14.81
N GLU A 226 20.18 0.01 -14.69
CA GLU A 226 21.35 0.20 -13.82
C GLU A 226 21.02 -0.11 -12.34
N ARG A 227 19.85 0.33 -11.87
CA ARG A 227 19.41 0.02 -10.50
C ARG A 227 19.23 -1.48 -10.28
N MET A 228 18.58 -2.18 -11.21
CA MET A 228 18.38 -3.63 -11.10
C MET A 228 19.71 -4.39 -11.19
N GLU A 229 20.67 -3.94 -11.99
CA GLU A 229 22.03 -4.51 -12.04
C GLU A 229 22.72 -4.41 -10.68
N ILE A 230 22.76 -3.23 -10.07
CA ILE A 230 23.34 -3.03 -8.73
C ILE A 230 22.60 -3.87 -7.68
N MET A 231 21.26 -3.96 -7.77
CA MET A 231 20.48 -4.81 -6.87
C MET A 231 20.87 -6.28 -6.98
N ARG A 232 21.11 -6.83 -8.18
CA ARG A 232 21.61 -8.21 -8.35
C ARG A 232 22.96 -8.42 -7.70
N GLU A 233 23.85 -7.44 -7.77
CA GLU A 233 25.19 -7.54 -7.18
C GLU A 233 25.14 -7.62 -5.65
N ILE A 234 24.29 -6.80 -5.02
CA ILE A 234 24.19 -6.75 -3.54
C ILE A 234 23.18 -7.73 -2.95
N TRP A 235 22.25 -8.23 -3.77
CA TRP A 235 21.25 -9.23 -3.40
C TRP A 235 21.05 -10.24 -4.55
N PRO A 236 21.97 -11.20 -4.71
CA PRO A 236 21.93 -12.18 -5.80
C PRO A 236 20.66 -13.04 -5.81
N ALA A 237 20.06 -13.30 -4.64
CA ALA A 237 18.81 -14.04 -4.52
C ALA A 237 17.61 -13.36 -5.22
N MET A 238 17.76 -12.11 -5.70
CA MET A 238 16.77 -11.50 -6.59
C MET A 238 16.53 -12.33 -7.86
N ASP A 239 17.54 -13.03 -8.36
CA ASP A 239 17.43 -13.85 -9.57
C ASP A 239 16.70 -15.18 -9.31
N ASP A 240 16.56 -15.58 -8.03
CA ASP A 240 15.81 -16.77 -7.61
C ASP A 240 14.31 -16.49 -7.41
N LEU A 241 13.86 -15.23 -7.54
CA LEU A 241 12.46 -14.88 -7.38
C LEU A 241 11.58 -15.58 -8.43
N VAL A 242 10.54 -16.24 -7.94
CA VAL A 242 9.59 -16.97 -8.77
C VAL A 242 8.49 -16.04 -9.26
N ARG A 243 8.13 -16.17 -10.53
CA ARG A 243 7.16 -15.31 -11.20
C ARG A 243 5.77 -15.94 -11.15
N VAL A 244 4.84 -15.30 -10.46
CA VAL A 244 3.44 -15.73 -10.38
C VAL A 244 2.55 -14.67 -11.02
N GLU A 245 1.82 -15.06 -12.06
CA GLU A 245 0.87 -14.18 -12.78
C GLU A 245 -0.57 -14.47 -12.33
N ILE A 246 -1.26 -13.47 -11.81
CA ILE A 246 -2.66 -13.63 -11.35
C ILE A 246 -3.56 -12.66 -12.14
N PRO A 247 -4.46 -13.18 -12.98
CA PRO A 247 -5.47 -12.36 -13.64
C PRO A 247 -6.33 -11.62 -12.61
N ALA A 248 -6.56 -10.33 -12.85
CA ALA A 248 -7.27 -9.44 -11.96
C ALA A 248 -8.41 -8.72 -12.67
N PRO A 249 -9.32 -8.04 -11.95
CA PRO A 249 -10.49 -7.39 -12.53
C PRO A 249 -10.19 -6.46 -13.70
N ASN A 250 -11.13 -6.37 -14.62
CA ASN A 250 -11.08 -5.47 -15.78
C ASN A 250 -9.89 -5.71 -16.73
N GLY A 251 -9.45 -6.97 -16.85
CA GLY A 251 -8.34 -7.36 -17.74
C GLY A 251 -6.98 -6.86 -17.28
N THR A 252 -6.84 -6.54 -15.99
CA THR A 252 -5.56 -6.18 -15.37
C THR A 252 -4.85 -7.44 -14.87
N THR A 253 -3.58 -7.31 -14.52
CA THR A 253 -2.77 -8.42 -13.99
C THR A 253 -2.08 -8.03 -12.69
N ILE A 254 -2.01 -8.95 -11.74
CA ILE A 254 -1.12 -8.87 -10.59
C ILE A 254 0.14 -9.67 -10.92
N TYR A 255 1.26 -8.97 -11.06
CA TYR A 255 2.58 -9.54 -11.29
C TYR A 255 3.28 -9.70 -9.95
N VAL A 256 3.49 -10.94 -9.51
CA VAL A 256 4.18 -11.24 -8.26
C VAL A 256 5.58 -11.79 -8.55
N LEU A 257 6.61 -11.18 -7.98
CA LEU A 257 7.91 -11.81 -7.80
C LEU A 257 7.93 -12.37 -6.37
N ALA A 258 7.75 -13.68 -6.21
CA ALA A 258 7.66 -14.35 -4.91
C ALA A 258 9.01 -14.96 -4.50
N ASN A 259 9.28 -14.98 -3.20
CA ASN A 259 10.32 -15.87 -2.67
C ASN A 259 9.92 -17.33 -2.94
N CYS A 260 10.90 -18.22 -3.12
CA CYS A 260 10.65 -19.65 -3.34
C CYS A 260 9.71 -20.26 -2.28
N ASP A 261 9.89 -19.89 -1.02
CA ASP A 261 9.08 -20.38 0.11
C ASP A 261 7.66 -19.81 0.16
N ASP A 262 7.35 -18.80 -0.66
CA ASP A 262 6.05 -18.12 -0.72
C ASP A 262 5.24 -18.48 -1.98
N VAL A 263 5.78 -19.29 -2.88
CA VAL A 263 5.11 -19.60 -4.16
C VAL A 263 3.75 -20.24 -3.93
N ASP A 264 3.66 -21.22 -3.03
CA ASP A 264 2.41 -21.92 -2.73
C ASP A 264 1.35 -20.99 -2.13
N LEU A 265 1.75 -19.95 -1.39
CA LEU A 265 0.84 -18.92 -0.88
C LEU A 265 0.19 -18.14 -2.03
N PHE A 266 0.97 -17.78 -3.06
CA PHE A 266 0.47 -17.01 -4.20
C PHE A 266 -0.29 -17.85 -5.22
N GLU A 267 0.19 -19.05 -5.54
CA GLU A 267 -0.45 -19.97 -6.49
C GLU A 267 -1.72 -20.63 -5.93
N GLY A 268 -1.79 -20.80 -4.60
CA GLY A 268 -2.92 -21.42 -3.91
C GLY A 268 -3.91 -20.40 -3.34
N PRO A 269 -3.86 -20.12 -2.03
CA PRO A 269 -4.89 -19.36 -1.32
C PRO A 269 -5.05 -17.92 -1.85
N PHE A 270 -3.97 -17.21 -2.19
CA PHE A 270 -4.09 -15.84 -2.69
C PHE A 270 -4.73 -15.77 -4.07
N ARG A 271 -4.28 -16.59 -5.04
CA ARG A 271 -4.94 -16.72 -6.35
C ARG A 271 -6.42 -17.08 -6.18
N GLY A 272 -6.74 -18.07 -5.34
CA GLY A 272 -8.12 -18.49 -5.08
C GLY A 272 -9.01 -17.35 -4.55
N VAL A 273 -8.50 -16.53 -3.63
CA VAL A 273 -9.24 -15.35 -3.12
C VAL A 273 -9.43 -14.30 -4.22
N VAL A 274 -8.41 -14.01 -5.02
CA VAL A 274 -8.52 -13.05 -6.13
C VAL A 274 -9.56 -13.53 -7.14
N GLU A 275 -9.54 -14.82 -7.52
CA GLU A 275 -10.50 -15.42 -8.44
C GLU A 275 -11.94 -15.37 -7.90
N GLU A 276 -12.13 -15.66 -6.60
CA GLU A 276 -13.43 -15.55 -5.92
C GLU A 276 -13.96 -14.11 -5.94
N ARG A 277 -13.11 -13.13 -5.65
CA ARG A 277 -13.50 -11.71 -5.54
C ARG A 277 -13.57 -10.98 -6.87
N ASN A 278 -12.90 -11.49 -7.91
CA ASN A 278 -12.85 -10.88 -9.24
C ASN A 278 -14.24 -10.44 -9.77
N PRO A 279 -15.26 -11.33 -9.88
CA PRO A 279 -16.57 -10.94 -10.41
C PRO A 279 -17.28 -9.85 -9.59
N VAL A 280 -17.06 -9.82 -8.27
CA VAL A 280 -17.63 -8.81 -7.36
C VAL A 280 -17.00 -7.45 -7.64
N ILE A 281 -15.66 -7.40 -7.70
CA ILE A 281 -14.93 -6.16 -7.97
C ILE A 281 -15.22 -5.62 -9.37
N GLU A 282 -15.38 -6.48 -10.37
CA GLU A 282 -15.81 -6.06 -11.71
C GLU A 282 -17.22 -5.44 -11.72
N LYS A 283 -18.16 -6.01 -10.97
CA LYS A 283 -19.52 -5.45 -10.81
C LYS A 283 -19.44 -4.07 -10.19
N ILE A 284 -18.68 -3.89 -9.11
CA ILE A 284 -18.46 -2.61 -8.44
C ILE A 284 -17.82 -1.61 -9.39
N HIS A 285 -16.82 -2.02 -10.17
CA HIS A 285 -16.18 -1.17 -11.17
C HIS A 285 -17.17 -0.66 -12.23
N ARG A 286 -18.05 -1.54 -12.74
CA ARG A 286 -19.15 -1.13 -13.64
C ARG A 286 -20.11 -0.14 -12.98
N GLN A 287 -20.44 -0.35 -11.70
CA GLN A 287 -21.31 0.56 -10.95
C GLN A 287 -20.65 1.93 -10.70
N ARG A 288 -19.36 1.96 -10.35
CA ARG A 288 -18.56 3.19 -10.20
C ARG A 288 -18.57 4.02 -11.48
N ARG A 289 -18.28 3.40 -12.63
CA ARG A 289 -18.34 4.07 -13.96
C ARG A 289 -19.68 4.74 -14.23
N ARG A 290 -20.79 4.06 -13.91
CA ARG A 290 -22.15 4.61 -14.09
C ARG A 290 -22.47 5.73 -13.09
N ALA A 291 -21.91 5.65 -11.89
CA ALA A 291 -22.15 6.61 -10.81
C ALA A 291 -21.37 7.92 -10.95
N VAL A 292 -20.38 8.01 -11.85
CA VAL A 292 -19.60 9.25 -12.08
C VAL A 292 -20.50 10.45 -12.39
N SER A 293 -21.57 10.26 -13.17
CA SER A 293 -22.54 11.32 -13.49
C SER A 293 -23.26 11.92 -12.27
N LEU A 294 -23.30 11.19 -11.14
CA LEU A 294 -23.87 11.72 -9.90
C LEU A 294 -22.98 12.79 -9.26
N LEU A 295 -21.68 12.83 -9.60
CA LEU A 295 -20.76 13.85 -9.07
C LEU A 295 -21.07 15.26 -9.60
N ASP A 296 -21.78 15.37 -10.73
CA ASP A 296 -22.22 16.64 -11.29
C ASP A 296 -23.32 17.30 -10.45
N LYS A 297 -24.05 16.50 -9.67
CA LYS A 297 -25.06 16.96 -8.71
C LYS A 297 -24.45 17.53 -7.42
N ILE A 298 -23.13 17.43 -7.27
CA ILE A 298 -22.35 17.95 -6.15
C ILE A 298 -21.57 19.19 -6.63
N THR A 299 -21.99 20.36 -6.18
CA THR A 299 -21.41 21.65 -6.54
C THR A 299 -20.90 22.40 -5.31
N PHE A 300 -19.99 23.34 -5.55
CA PHE A 300 -19.54 24.28 -4.53
C PHE A 300 -20.08 25.66 -4.91
N GLU A 301 -20.96 26.21 -4.08
CA GLU A 301 -21.48 27.57 -4.26
C GLU A 301 -20.65 28.54 -3.43
N SER A 302 -20.18 29.61 -4.06
CA SER A 302 -19.50 30.69 -3.36
C SER A 302 -20.50 31.78 -3.03
N HIS A 303 -20.77 31.98 -1.75
CA HIS A 303 -21.58 33.11 -1.31
C HIS A 303 -20.66 34.28 -0.95
N PRO A 304 -20.94 35.49 -1.48
CA PRO A 304 -20.23 36.69 -1.05
C PRO A 304 -20.50 36.92 0.43
N SER A 305 -19.45 36.96 1.26
CA SER A 305 -19.58 37.34 2.67
C SER A 305 -19.22 38.81 2.85
N PHE A 306 -19.83 39.43 3.85
CA PHE A 306 -19.59 40.83 4.23
C PHE A 306 -18.16 41.12 4.71
N PHE A 307 -17.30 40.10 4.89
CA PHE A 307 -15.95 40.23 5.45
C PHE A 307 -14.82 39.82 4.48
N ASP A 308 -15.04 39.96 3.17
CA ASP A 308 -14.01 39.72 2.13
C ASP A 308 -13.44 38.27 2.12
N MET A 309 -14.17 37.34 2.73
CA MET A 309 -13.92 35.89 2.66
C MET A 309 -15.09 35.24 1.93
N ASN A 310 -14.86 34.70 0.74
CA ASN A 310 -15.87 33.88 0.07
C ASN A 310 -16.17 32.63 0.93
N ASP A 311 -17.43 32.48 1.35
CA ASP A 311 -17.91 31.27 2.04
C ASP A 311 -18.29 30.26 0.96
N THR A 312 -17.46 29.23 0.77
CA THR A 312 -17.72 28.16 -0.18
C THR A 312 -18.51 27.06 0.52
N ARG A 313 -19.78 26.88 0.14
CA ARG A 313 -20.66 25.84 0.68
C ARG A 313 -20.80 24.68 -0.29
N LEU A 314 -20.82 23.47 0.25
CA LEU A 314 -21.17 22.27 -0.50
C LEU A 314 -22.69 22.29 -0.74
N VAL A 315 -23.10 22.31 -1.99
CA VAL A 315 -24.48 22.13 -2.40
C VAL A 315 -24.60 20.74 -3.00
N ASN A 316 -25.46 19.93 -2.39
CA ASN A 316 -25.67 18.54 -2.75
C ASN A 316 -27.14 18.31 -3.08
N SER A 317 -27.42 18.00 -4.35
CA SER A 317 -28.77 17.68 -4.84
C SER A 317 -29.06 16.18 -4.95
N LEU A 318 -28.19 15.35 -4.36
CA LEU A 318 -28.35 13.89 -4.34
C LEU A 318 -29.45 13.45 -3.39
N SER A 319 -30.21 12.42 -3.79
CA SER A 319 -31.12 11.71 -2.88
C SER A 319 -30.35 10.90 -1.83
N VAL A 320 -31.04 10.47 -0.77
CA VAL A 320 -30.46 9.61 0.27
C VAL A 320 -29.94 8.29 -0.32
N GLU A 321 -30.67 7.71 -1.27
CA GLU A 321 -30.28 6.49 -1.98
C GLU A 321 -29.03 6.70 -2.83
N GLU A 322 -28.91 7.86 -3.49
CA GLU A 322 -27.73 8.21 -4.29
C GLU A 322 -26.49 8.40 -3.40
N ILE A 323 -26.65 9.05 -2.24
CA ILE A 323 -25.57 9.19 -1.24
C ILE A 323 -25.15 7.83 -0.71
N ARG A 324 -26.09 6.96 -0.33
CA ARG A 324 -25.80 5.59 0.14
C ARG A 324 -25.06 4.78 -0.92
N LYS A 325 -25.51 4.88 -2.18
CA LYS A 325 -24.86 4.23 -3.32
C LYS A 325 -23.42 4.72 -3.50
N LEU A 326 -23.19 6.03 -3.52
CA LEU A 326 -21.84 6.59 -3.67
C LEU A 326 -20.94 6.19 -2.49
N SER A 327 -21.45 6.26 -1.26
CA SER A 327 -20.73 5.86 -0.04
C SER A 327 -20.30 4.38 -0.07
N ARG A 328 -21.18 3.50 -0.57
CA ARG A 328 -20.86 2.09 -0.79
C ARG A 328 -19.76 1.92 -1.84
N LEU A 329 -19.88 2.63 -2.96
CA LEU A 329 -18.97 2.50 -4.10
C LEU A 329 -17.56 3.04 -3.83
N VAL A 330 -17.41 4.10 -3.02
CA VAL A 330 -16.07 4.59 -2.62
C VAL A 330 -15.31 3.59 -1.76
N ASN A 331 -16.02 2.79 -0.97
CA ASN A 331 -15.46 1.76 -0.11
C ASN A 331 -15.33 0.38 -0.79
N TRP A 332 -15.56 0.33 -2.11
CA TRP A 332 -15.48 -0.90 -2.90
C TRP A 332 -16.33 -2.06 -2.35
N MET A 333 -17.55 -1.75 -1.91
CA MET A 333 -18.49 -2.73 -1.35
C MET A 333 -19.59 -3.12 -2.34
N ASP A 334 -20.00 -4.39 -2.35
CA ASP A 334 -21.20 -4.83 -3.09
C ASP A 334 -22.49 -4.56 -2.30
N GLU A 335 -23.64 -4.67 -2.96
CA GLU A 335 -24.96 -4.58 -2.34
C GLU A 335 -25.12 -5.65 -1.25
N GLY A 336 -25.32 -5.22 -0.01
CA GLY A 336 -25.50 -6.11 1.14
C GLY A 336 -24.21 -6.47 1.89
N GLU A 337 -23.04 -6.01 1.44
CA GLU A 337 -21.81 -6.10 2.24
C GLU A 337 -21.83 -5.03 3.34
N GLU A 338 -21.58 -5.46 4.58
CA GLU A 338 -21.27 -4.57 5.68
C GLU A 338 -19.78 -4.22 5.65
N ASP A 339 -19.41 -3.09 6.28
CA ASP A 339 -18.02 -2.70 6.37
C ASP A 339 -17.29 -3.68 7.29
N ILE A 340 -16.29 -4.39 6.76
CA ILE A 340 -15.47 -5.34 7.55
C ILE A 340 -14.41 -4.54 8.36
N THR A 341 -14.38 -3.21 8.25
CA THR A 341 -13.44 -2.37 8.99
C THR A 341 -13.91 -2.09 10.42
N VAL A 342 -13.01 -2.35 11.37
CA VAL A 342 -13.17 -1.84 12.74
C VAL A 342 -12.94 -0.32 12.69
N GLY A 343 -14.04 0.44 12.67
CA GLY A 343 -14.06 1.88 12.89
C GLY A 343 -14.84 2.63 11.81
N ASP A 344 -15.99 3.18 12.19
CA ASP A 344 -16.79 4.11 11.39
C ASP A 344 -15.96 5.31 10.93
N TYR A 345 -15.36 5.23 9.75
CA TYR A 345 -14.76 6.39 9.10
C TYR A 345 -15.41 6.57 7.72
N VAL A 346 -16.40 7.45 7.66
CA VAL A 346 -16.89 7.99 6.39
C VAL A 346 -15.83 8.98 5.90
N PRO A 347 -15.12 8.72 4.79
CA PRO A 347 -14.19 9.69 4.25
C PRO A 347 -15.00 10.85 3.63
N PHE A 348 -15.00 11.99 4.31
CA PHE A 348 -15.48 13.26 3.78
C PHE A 348 -14.34 14.05 3.14
#